data_AF-A0A8S3GRY4-F1
#
_entry.id   AF-A0A8S3GRY4-F1
#
_cell.length_a   1.000
_cell.length_b   1.000
_cell.length_c   1.000
_cell.angle_alpha   90.00
_cell.angle_beta   90.00
_cell.angle_gamma   90.00
#
_symmetry.space_group_name_H-M   'P 1'
#
loop_
_entity.id
_entity.type
_entity.pdbx_description
1 polymer ?
#
loop_
_entity_poly.entity_id
_entity_poly.type
_entity_poly.pdbx_seq_one_letter_code
_entity_poly.pdbx_strand_id
1 'polypeptide(L)'
;MHIGENKEISKEKLDEMHLLLQYHVHQFKVLYGNRHVVNTVHSLIHFGETVRDYGPLQGYSTFNYESILGAITSTVNGTKNEEKEIYNNL
;
A
#
# COMPACT_ATOMS: atom_id res chain seq x y z
N MET A 1 -12.03 -7.58 -6.53
CA MET A 1 -11.08 -7.66 -5.40
C MET A 1 -10.29 -8.96 -5.57
N HIS A 2 -9.06 -8.90 -6.07
CA HIS A 2 -8.23 -10.09 -6.24
C HIS A 2 -7.66 -10.50 -4.88
N ILE A 3 -8.48 -11.21 -4.11
CA ILE A 3 -8.06 -11.86 -2.87
C ILE A 3 -7.10 -12.99 -3.27
N GLY A 4 -5.82 -12.81 -2.94
CA GLY A 4 -4.94 -13.93 -2.61
C GLY A 4 -4.50 -14.83 -3.76
N GLU A 5 -3.90 -14.29 -4.83
CA GLU A 5 -2.86 -15.07 -5.50
C GLU A 5 -1.61 -15.03 -4.60
N ASN A 6 -1.51 -15.98 -3.67
CA ASN A 6 -0.23 -16.35 -3.07
C ASN A 6 0.61 -17.00 -4.18
N LYS A 7 1.18 -16.17 -5.06
CA LYS A 7 2.24 -16.62 -5.94
C LYS A 7 3.44 -16.86 -5.05
N GLU A 8 3.86 -18.13 -4.95
CA GLU A 8 5.15 -18.45 -4.38
C GLU A 8 6.22 -17.66 -5.14
N ILE A 9 6.94 -16.80 -4.41
CA ILE A 9 8.05 -16.06 -4.94
C ILE A 9 9.29 -16.92 -4.72
N SER A 10 9.95 -17.32 -5.80
CA SER A 10 11.17 -18.11 -5.68
C SER A 10 12.28 -17.28 -5.03
N LYS A 11 13.21 -17.96 -4.36
CA LYS A 11 14.33 -17.29 -3.69
C LYS A 11 15.17 -16.45 -4.66
N GLU A 12 15.37 -16.95 -5.88
CA GLU A 12 16.13 -16.26 -6.93
C GLU A 12 15.48 -14.92 -7.30
N LYS A 13 14.14 -14.88 -7.40
CA LYS A 13 13.40 -13.63 -7.67
C LYS A 13 13.50 -12.65 -6.50
N LEU A 14 13.53 -13.13 -5.26
CA LEU A 14 13.72 -12.26 -4.09
C LEU A 14 15.12 -11.65 -4.08
N ASP A 15 16.14 -12.44 -4.39
CA ASP A 15 17.52 -11.98 -4.46
C ASP A 15 17.71 -10.98 -5.61
N GLU A 16 17.11 -11.24 -6.78
CA GLU A 16 17.07 -10.30 -7.91
C GLU A 16 16.38 -8.98 -7.53
N MET A 17 15.20 -9.05 -6.91
CA MET A 17 14.46 -7.87 -6.46
C MET A 17 15.28 -7.03 -5.47
N HIS A 18 15.96 -7.68 -4.52
CA HIS A 18 16.81 -7.00 -3.55
C HIS A 18 17.94 -6.22 -4.23
N LEU A 19 18.63 -6.85 -5.20
CA LEU A 19 19.70 -6.20 -5.97
C LEU A 19 19.18 -5.01 -6.81
N LEU A 20 18.06 -5.19 -7.50
CA LEU A 20 17.45 -4.15 -8.33
C LEU A 20 17.02 -2.93 -7.52
N LEU A 21 16.43 -3.14 -6.33
CA LEU A 21 15.99 -2.05 -5.47
C LEU A 21 17.16 -1.31 -4.82
N GLN A 22 18.22 -2.01 -4.41
CA GLN A 22 19.46 -1.37 -3.95
C GLN A 22 20.10 -0.53 -5.06
N TYR A 23 20.19 -1.08 -6.27
CA TYR A 23 20.70 -0.35 -7.42
C TYR A 23 19.85 0.89 -7.74
N HIS A 24 18.53 0.75 -7.71
CA HIS A 24 17.61 1.87 -7.92
C HIS A 24 17.84 3.00 -6.91
N VAL A 25 17.91 2.70 -5.61
CA VAL A 25 18.14 3.72 -4.57
C VAL A 25 19.51 4.37 -4.71
N HIS A 26 20.53 3.60 -5.10
CA HIS A 26 21.86 4.13 -5.41
C HIS A 26 21.81 5.12 -6.59
N GLN A 27 21.18 4.74 -7.70
CA GLN A 27 21.04 5.62 -8.87
C GLN A 27 20.17 6.84 -8.57
N PHE A 28 19.09 6.68 -7.80
CA PHE A 28 18.26 7.79 -7.35
C PHE A 28 19.09 8.82 -6.57
N LYS A 29 19.95 8.35 -5.65
CA LYS A 29 20.87 9.21 -4.91
C LYS A 29 21.86 9.94 -5.83
N VAL A 30 22.36 9.30 -6.87
CA VAL A 30 23.26 9.92 -7.86
C VAL A 30 22.55 11.03 -8.66
N LEU A 31 21.33 10.75 -9.14
CA LEU A 31 20.60 11.66 -10.02
C LEU A 31 19.97 12.85 -9.28
N TYR A 32 19.39 12.60 -8.10
CA TYR A 32 18.62 13.60 -7.37
C TYR A 32 19.37 14.13 -6.14
N GLY A 33 20.42 13.45 -5.68
CA GLY A 33 21.16 13.82 -4.49
C GLY A 33 20.55 13.28 -3.20
N ASN A 34 21.40 13.12 -2.18
CA ASN A 34 21.06 12.43 -0.93
C ASN A 34 19.88 13.04 -0.16
N ARG A 35 19.68 14.37 -0.27
CA ARG A 35 18.58 15.07 0.42
C ARG A 35 17.17 14.66 -0.04
N HIS A 36 17.06 14.03 -1.21
CA HIS A 36 15.78 13.54 -1.74
C HIS A 36 15.53 12.06 -1.44
N VAL A 37 16.49 11.37 -0.83
CA VAL A 37 16.33 9.99 -0.34
C VAL A 37 15.59 10.03 0.99
N VAL A 38 14.32 10.43 0.92
CA VAL A 38 13.39 10.43 2.06
C VAL A 38 12.93 9.00 2.35
N ASN A 39 12.19 8.83 3.46
CA ASN A 39 11.84 7.51 3.99
C ASN A 39 11.30 6.54 2.94
N THR A 40 10.35 6.97 2.10
CA THR A 40 9.75 6.14 1.05
C THR A 40 10.78 5.56 0.07
N VAL A 41 11.77 6.36 -0.35
CA VAL A 41 12.83 5.91 -1.27
C VAL A 41 13.82 5.02 -0.54
N HIS A 42 14.21 5.41 0.69
CA HIS A 42 15.13 4.62 1.50
C HIS A 42 14.58 3.23 1.81
N SER A 43 13.31 3.12 2.19
CA SER A 43 12.66 1.86 2.54
C SER A 43 12.68 0.81 1.44
N LEU A 44 12.87 1.20 0.17
CA LEU A 44 12.95 0.26 -0.94
C LEU A 44 14.11 -0.75 -0.79
N ILE A 45 15.22 -0.38 -0.15
CA ILE A 45 16.34 -1.31 0.04
C ILE A 45 15.99 -2.48 0.97
N HIS A 46 15.06 -2.27 1.90
CA HIS A 46 14.60 -3.26 2.87
C HIS A 46 13.43 -4.11 2.34
N PHE A 47 12.82 -3.70 1.22
CA PHE A 47 11.63 -4.34 0.70
C PHE A 47 11.84 -5.83 0.36
N GLY A 48 13.03 -6.20 -0.13
CA GLY A 48 13.43 -7.60 -0.34
C GLY A 48 13.43 -8.44 0.93
N GLU A 49 13.93 -7.87 2.03
CA GLU A 49 13.97 -8.52 3.34
C GLU A 49 12.56 -8.65 3.90
N THR A 50 11.74 -7.60 3.79
CA THR A 50 10.33 -7.63 4.22
C THR A 50 9.53 -8.72 3.52
N VAL A 51 9.69 -8.87 2.20
CA VAL A 51 8.95 -9.92 1.47
C VAL A 51 9.47 -11.32 1.83
N ARG A 52 10.77 -11.46 2.13
CA ARG A 52 11.36 -12.73 2.60
C ARG A 52 10.80 -13.14 3.97
N ASP A 53 10.64 -12.19 4.88
CA ASP A 53 10.25 -12.46 6.27
C ASP A 53 8.74 -12.56 6.46
N TYR A 54 7.96 -11.74 5.74
CA TYR A 54 6.50 -11.62 5.91
C TYR A 54 5.70 -12.17 4.72
N GLY A 55 6.37 -12.64 3.68
CA GLY A 55 5.74 -13.10 2.45
C GLY A 55 5.31 -11.95 1.52
N PRO A 56 4.44 -12.23 0.53
CA PRO A 56 4.01 -11.22 -0.45
C PRO A 56 3.30 -10.02 0.19
N LEU A 57 3.54 -8.81 -0.35
CA LEU A 57 2.98 -7.54 0.14
C LEU A 57 1.45 -7.56 0.28
N GLN A 58 0.76 -8.35 -0.55
CA GLN A 58 -0.69 -8.54 -0.49
C GLN A 58 -1.18 -8.97 0.90
N GLY A 59 -0.36 -9.70 1.66
CA GLY A 59 -0.70 -10.18 3.00
C GLY A 59 -0.73 -9.08 4.07
N TYR A 60 -0.04 -7.97 3.87
CA TYR A 60 0.13 -6.91 4.89
C TYR A 60 0.05 -5.48 4.35
N SER A 61 -0.36 -5.29 3.10
CA SER A 61 -0.63 -3.96 2.53
C SER A 61 -1.92 -3.34 3.07
N THR A 62 -2.03 -2.02 2.98
CA THR A 62 -3.23 -1.26 3.33
C THR A 62 -4.32 -1.27 2.25
N PHE A 63 -4.06 -1.84 1.06
CA PHE A 63 -5.03 -1.83 -0.04
C PHE A 63 -6.37 -2.47 0.31
N ASN A 64 -6.34 -3.57 1.09
CA ASN A 64 -7.56 -4.23 1.54
C ASN A 64 -8.36 -3.32 2.49
N TYR A 65 -7.67 -2.65 3.41
CA TYR A 65 -8.27 -1.68 4.32
C TYR A 65 -8.89 -0.50 3.56
N GLU A 66 -8.15 0.10 2.63
CA GLU A 66 -8.61 1.23 1.82
C GLU A 66 -9.83 0.86 0.97
N SER A 67 -9.85 -0.36 0.42
CA SER A 67 -11.00 -0.89 -0.33
C SER A 67 -12.25 -0.99 0.54
N ILE A 68 -12.11 -1.52 1.77
CA ILE A 68 -13.21 -1.62 2.73
C ILE A 68 -13.66 -0.24 3.19
N LEU A 69 -12.72 0.67 3.47
CA LEU A 69 -13.02 2.04 3.89
C LEU A 69 -13.81 2.78 2.81
N GLY A 70 -13.44 2.63 1.54
CA GLY A 70 -14.20 3.16 0.41
C GLY A 70 -15.65 2.67 0.40
N ALA A 71 -15.86 1.37 0.59
CA ALA A 71 -17.21 0.80 0.69
C ALA A 71 -17.99 1.38 1.87
N ILE A 72 -17.38 1.50 3.05
CA ILE A 72 -18.02 2.11 4.24
C ILE A 72 -18.40 3.56 3.98
N THR A 73 -17.50 4.38 3.45
CA THR A 73 -17.81 5.79 3.16
C THR A 73 -18.91 5.95 2.11
N SER A 74 -19.07 4.98 1.20
CA SER A 74 -20.15 4.99 0.20
C SER A 74 -21.52 4.64 0.80
N THR A 75 -21.57 3.86 1.88
CA THR A 75 -22.80 3.48 2.57
C THR A 75 -23.20 4.51 3.64
N VAL A 76 -22.21 5.19 4.23
CA VAL A 76 -22.42 6.33 5.12
C VAL A 76 -22.67 7.59 4.29
N ASN A 77 -23.86 7.66 3.69
CA ASN A 77 -24.45 8.96 3.39
C ASN A 77 -24.97 9.51 4.72
N GLY A 78 -24.27 10.48 5.33
CA GLY A 78 -24.82 11.22 6.47
C GLY A 78 -26.26 11.63 6.16
N THR A 79 -27.16 11.58 7.15
CA THR A 79 -28.60 11.88 7.04
C THR A 79 -28.87 13.07 6.12
N LYS A 80 -29.16 12.83 4.84
CA LYS A 80 -29.29 13.89 3.82
C LYS A 80 -30.64 14.63 3.89
N ASN A 81 -31.46 14.45 4.93
CA ASN A 81 -32.82 14.99 5.01
C ASN A 81 -33.38 15.09 6.46
N GLU A 82 -32.57 15.43 7.47
CA GLU A 82 -33.08 15.60 8.85
C GLU A 82 -34.23 16.62 8.89
N GLU A 83 -34.14 17.67 8.06
CA GLU A 83 -35.12 18.75 7.97
C GLU A 83 -36.49 18.26 7.45
N LYS A 84 -36.50 17.29 6.53
CA LYS A 84 -37.75 16.72 5.97
C LYS A 84 -38.37 15.66 6.87
N GLU A 85 -37.57 14.92 7.62
CA GLU A 85 -38.10 13.97 8.62
C GLU A 85 -38.67 14.68 9.84
N ILE A 86 -38.08 15.80 10.27
CA ILE A 86 -38.65 16.60 11.38
C ILE A 86 -39.98 17.25 10.96
N TYR A 87 -40.07 17.79 9.74
CA TYR A 87 -41.31 18.44 9.26
C TYR A 87 -42.48 17.46 9.08
N ASN A 88 -42.22 16.20 8.73
CA ASN A 88 -43.28 15.18 8.56
C ASN A 88 -43.75 14.56 9.89
N ASN A 89 -43.02 14.81 10.99
CA ASN A 89 -43.33 14.29 12.33
C ASN A 89 -43.81 15.39 13.30
N LEU A 90 -44.04 16.61 12.81
CA LEU A 90 -44.75 17.72 13.47
C LEU A 90 -46.17 17.84 12.91
#